data_AF-A0AAP6WNG5-F1
#
_entry.id   AF-A0AAP6WNG5-F1
#
_cell.length_a   1.000
_cell.length_b   1.000
_cell.length_c   1.000
_cell.angle_alpha   90.00
_cell.angle_beta   90.00
_cell.angle_gamma   90.00
#
_symmetry.space_group_name_H-M   'P 1'
#
loop_
_entity.id
_entity.type
_entity.pdbx_description
1 polymer ?
#
loop_
_entity_poly.entity_id
_entity_poly.type
_entity_poly.pdbx_seq_one_letter_code
_entity_poly.pdbx_strand_id
1 'polypeptide(L)' 'MKVCEAIPFKFFKERIRIVKDIERKYKNATIEIHKNFVIIQYKKM' A
#
# COMPACT_ATOMS: atom_id res chain seq x y z
N MET A 1 2.59 1.12 -16.58
CA MET A 1 3.10 2.34 -15.90
C MET A 1 3.49 1.98 -14.46
N LYS A 2 4.63 2.44 -13.92
CA LYS A 2 4.92 2.28 -12.48
C LYS A 2 4.15 3.36 -11.72
N VAL A 3 3.28 2.94 -10.81
CA VAL A 3 2.47 3.83 -9.96
C VAL A 3 3.09 3.84 -8.58
N CYS A 4 3.18 5.03 -7.98
CA CYS A 4 3.63 5.23 -6.61
C CYS A 4 2.54 6.01 -5.87
N GLU A 5 1.99 5.42 -4.82
CA GLU A 5 0.90 5.99 -4.02
C GLU A 5 1.31 6.06 -2.55
N ALA A 6 1.00 7.19 -1.90
CA ALA A 6 1.13 7.33 -0.46
C ALA A 6 -0.28 7.35 0.16
N ILE A 7 -0.59 6.34 0.97
CA ILE A 7 -1.91 6.19 1.60
C ILE A 7 -1.76 6.47 3.10
N PRO A 8 -2.30 7.60 3.60
CA PRO A 8 -2.30 7.90 5.03
C PRO A 8 -3.25 6.96 5.78
N PHE A 9 -2.93 6.65 7.03
CA PHE A 9 -3.80 5.90 7.94
C PHE A 9 -3.76 6.52 9.34
N LYS A 10 -4.86 6.43 10.07
CA LYS A 10 -4.94 6.94 11.45
C LYS A 10 -4.84 5.81 12.47
N PHE A 11 -5.37 4.64 12.13
CA PHE A 11 -5.40 3.48 13.02
C PHE A 11 -4.63 2.29 12.47
N PHE A 12 -4.05 1.50 13.37
CA PHE A 12 -3.35 0.26 13.02
C PHE A 12 -4.22 -0.73 12.22
N LYS A 13 -5.53 -0.81 12.53
CA LYS A 13 -6.47 -1.66 11.79
C LYS A 13 -6.64 -1.21 10.33
N GLU A 14 -6.62 0.10 10.06
CA GLU A 14 -6.71 0.63 8.69
C GLU A 14 -5.46 0.25 7.90
N ARG A 15 -4.27 0.40 8.51
CA ARG A 15 -3.00 -0.03 7.93
C ARG A 15 -3.04 -1.48 7.47
N ILE A 16 -3.51 -2.40 8.32
CA ILE A 16 -3.63 -3.83 7.96
C ILE A 16 -4.55 -4.02 6.76
N ARG A 17 -5.69 -3.32 6.73
CA ARG A 17 -6.65 -3.43 5.60
C ARG A 17 -6.04 -2.96 4.29
N ILE A 18 -5.34 -1.82 4.30
CA ILE A 18 -4.67 -1.27 3.12
C ILE A 18 -3.66 -2.27 2.56
N VAL A 19 -2.76 -2.77 3.41
CA VAL A 19 -1.73 -3.73 3.00
C VAL A 19 -2.34 -5.00 2.39
N LYS A 20 -3.33 -5.60 3.08
CA LYS A 20 -3.99 -6.83 2.58
C LYS A 20 -4.74 -6.63 1.27
N ASP A 21 -5.40 -5.48 1.09
CA ASP A 21 -6.11 -5.19 -0.16
C ASP A 21 -5.13 -5.07 -1.34
N ILE A 22 -3.97 -4.47 -1.09
CA ILE A 22 -2.92 -4.24 -2.09
C ILE A 22 -2.23 -5.55 -2.46
N GLU A 23 -1.87 -6.37 -1.48
CA GLU A 23 -1.31 -7.72 -1.72
C GLU A 23 -2.26 -8.60 -2.55
N ARG A 24 -3.58 -8.47 -2.35
CA ARG A 24 -4.59 -9.20 -3.13
C ARG A 24 -4.71 -8.69 -4.57
N LYS A 25 -4.66 -7.36 -4.77
CA LYS A 25 -4.85 -6.73 -6.09
C LYS A 25 -3.60 -6.76 -6.95
N TYR A 26 -2.42 -6.65 -6.35
CA TYR A 26 -1.17 -6.44 -7.05
C TYR A 26 -0.11 -7.46 -6.61
N LYS A 27 0.08 -8.51 -7.42
CA LYS A 27 1.05 -9.59 -7.14
C LYS A 27 2.50 -9.12 -6.96
N ASN A 28 2.87 -7.98 -7.54
CA ASN A 28 4.23 -7.43 -7.52
C ASN A 28 4.25 -5.99 -6.98
N ALA A 29 3.51 -5.71 -5.91
CA ALA A 29 3.57 -4.44 -5.21
C ALA A 29 4.70 -4.43 -4.17
N THR A 30 5.49 -3.36 -4.15
CA THR A 30 6.39 -3.02 -3.05
C THR A 30 5.62 -2.15 -2.07
N ILE A 31 5.65 -2.49 -0.78
CA ILE A 31 4.94 -1.77 0.28
C ILE A 31 5.96 -1.34 1.33
N GLU A 32 6.02 -0.03 1.59
CA GLU A 32 6.82 0.55 2.68
C GLU A 32 5.89 1.15 3.72
N ILE A 33 6.12 0.81 4.99
CA ILE A 33 5.24 1.20 6.09
C ILE A 33 5.92 2.26 6.95
N HIS A 34 5.32 3.44 7.04
CA HIS A 34 5.74 4.51 7.94
C HIS A 34 4.73 4.71 9.07
N LYS A 35 5.03 5.64 9.99
CA LYS A 35 4.24 5.83 11.22
C LYS A 35 2.79 6.21 10.96
N ASN A 36 2.53 7.02 9.92
CA ASN A 36 1.22 7.62 9.63
C ASN A 36 0.71 7.34 8.20
N PHE A 37 1.49 6.63 7.38
CA PHE A 37 1.14 6.34 5.99
C PHE A 37 1.91 5.12 5.49
N VAL A 38 1.44 4.54 4.39
CA VAL A 38 2.14 3.51 3.63
C VAL A 38 2.47 4.03 2.23
N ILE A 39 3.66 3.74 1.72
CA ILE A 39 4.03 3.96 0.33
C ILE A 39 3.85 2.65 -0.40
N ILE A 40 3.23 2.70 -1.57
CA ILE A 40 2.95 1.54 -2.39
C ILE A 40 3.45 1.80 -3.81
N GLN A 41 4.28 0.91 -4.30
CA GLN A 41 4.77 0.94 -5.67
C GLN A 41 4.32 -0.32 -6.39
N TYR A 42 3.59 -0.18 -7.49
CA TYR A 42 3.15 -1.33 -8.28
C TYR A 42 3.15 -1.02 -9.77
N LYS A 43 3.19 -2.08 -10.57
CA LYS A 43 3.07 -1.96 -12.02
C LYS A 43 1.59 -2.04 -12.38
N LYS A 44 1.02 -0.92 -12.83
CA LYS A 44 -0.32 -0.91 -13.44
C LYS A 44 -0.22 -1.62 -14.78
N MET A 45 -0.82 -2.81 -14.87
CA MET A 45 -1.02 -3.57 -16.11
C MET A 45 -1.97 -2.80 -17.02
#